data_AF-A0A1U7GIG4-F1
#
_entry.id   AF-A0A1U7GIG4-F1
#
_cell.length_a   1.000
_cell.length_b   1.000
_cell.length_c   1.000
_cell.angle_alpha   90.00
_cell.angle_beta   90.00
_cell.angle_gamma   90.00
#
_symmetry.space_group_name_H-M   'P 1'
#
loop_
_entity.id
_entity.type
_entity.pdbx_description
1 polymer ?
#
loop_
_entity_poly.entity_id
_entity_poly.type
_entity_poly.pdbx_seq_one_letter_code
_entity_poly.pdbx_strand_id
1 'polypeptide(L)'
;MLDERSLRRPGFSAGPEVTLGDGGRWSLPIPTLRLFPIRGEDGRIAVGGGPSFGAEFEALMDELSDCDLEDTPARLTIQFRMAALLLLRNYDLSDRDLRDLLIIDAEDQECRERWQAINRAMTGRVPKPSADGSAAP
;
A
#
# COMPACT_ATOMS: atom_id res chain seq x y z
N MET A 1 7.76 1.96 20.51
CA MET A 1 7.40 3.01 19.54
C MET A 1 8.69 3.56 18.98
N LEU A 2 8.87 3.41 17.67
CA LEU A 2 10.06 3.88 16.96
C LEU A 2 9.94 5.38 16.68
N ASP A 3 11.08 6.06 16.50
CA ASP A 3 11.07 7.46 16.07
C ASP A 3 11.11 7.52 14.54
N GLU A 4 9.94 7.72 13.93
CA GLU A 4 9.76 7.78 12.48
C GLU A 4 10.72 8.77 11.79
N ARG A 5 11.00 9.92 12.41
CA ARG A 5 11.77 10.99 11.77
C ARG A 5 13.25 10.68 11.69
N SER A 6 13.82 10.08 12.74
CA SER A 6 15.22 9.68 12.74
C SER A 6 15.49 8.47 11.83
N LEU A 7 14.46 7.69 11.50
CA LEU A 7 14.57 6.53 10.60
C LEU A 7 14.42 6.89 9.12
N ARG A 8 14.08 8.13 8.75
CA ARG A 8 13.90 8.52 7.35
C ARG A 8 15.19 8.39 6.55
N ARG A 9 15.12 7.70 5.42
CA ARG A 9 16.23 7.58 4.46
C ARG A 9 16.38 8.86 3.62
N PRO A 10 17.58 9.15 3.10
CA PRO A 10 17.74 10.09 2.00
C PRO A 10 16.85 9.69 0.81
N GLY A 11 15.98 10.60 0.37
CA GLY A 11 14.98 10.32 -0.66
C GLY A 11 13.61 9.87 -0.12
N PHE A 12 13.35 10.09 1.18
CA PHE A 12 12.01 10.02 1.76
C PHE A 12 11.00 10.77 0.88
N SER A 13 9.90 10.10 0.56
CA SER A 13 8.77 10.70 -0.15
C SER A 13 7.55 10.69 0.75
N ALA A 14 7.01 11.88 1.02
CA ALA A 14 5.77 12.03 1.75
C ALA A 14 4.60 11.40 0.98
N GLY A 15 3.61 10.90 1.72
CA GLY A 15 2.35 10.38 1.20
C GLY A 15 1.31 10.27 2.33
N PRO A 16 0.29 9.42 2.17
CA PRO A 16 -0.71 9.20 3.22
C PRO A 16 -0.04 8.75 4.52
N GLU A 17 -0.42 9.40 5.62
CA GLU A 17 -0.05 8.94 6.96
C GLU A 17 -1.00 7.81 7.39
N VAL A 18 -0.44 6.72 7.88
CA VAL A 18 -1.16 5.57 8.43
C VAL A 18 -0.64 5.26 9.82
N THR A 19 -1.52 4.83 10.72
CA THR A 19 -1.12 4.30 12.02
C THR A 19 -0.69 2.84 11.85
N LEU A 20 0.47 2.45 12.38
CA LEU A 20 1.00 1.08 12.27
C LEU A 20 0.91 0.29 13.59
N GLY A 21 1.51 -0.90 13.62
CA GLY A 21 1.55 -1.84 14.74
C GLY A 21 2.01 -1.22 16.07
N ASP A 22 2.95 -0.27 16.01
CA ASP A 22 3.51 0.40 17.17
C ASP A 22 2.69 1.60 17.69
N GLY A 23 1.54 1.87 17.05
CA GLY A 23 0.68 3.03 17.33
C GLY A 23 1.21 4.35 16.78
N GLY A 24 2.40 4.35 16.16
CA GLY A 24 2.99 5.52 15.52
C GLY A 24 2.32 5.85 14.18
N ARG A 25 2.44 7.11 13.74
CA ARG A 25 2.03 7.54 12.40
C ARG A 25 3.20 7.49 11.44
N TRP A 26 2.99 6.83 10.31
CA TRP A 26 4.00 6.58 9.30
C TRP A 26 3.52 7.06 7.94
N SER A 27 4.37 7.79 7.22
CA SER A 27 4.10 8.18 5.83
C SER A 27 4.47 7.04 4.89
N LEU A 28 3.50 6.54 4.14
CA LEU A 28 3.75 5.60 3.04
C LEU A 28 3.92 6.38 1.73
N PRO A 29 4.99 6.11 0.95
CA PRO A 29 5.19 6.78 -0.34
C PRO A 29 4.07 6.40 -1.31
N ILE A 30 3.63 7.38 -2.12
CA ILE A 30 2.58 7.17 -3.12
C ILE A 30 3.20 6.47 -4.34
N PRO A 31 2.69 5.30 -4.77
CA PRO A 31 3.09 4.70 -6.03
C PRO A 31 2.78 5.62 -7.21
N THR A 32 3.67 5.68 -8.19
CA THR A 32 3.43 6.43 -9.44
C THR A 32 2.48 5.65 -10.35
N LEU A 33 1.66 6.31 -11.15
CA LEU A 33 0.87 5.61 -12.17
C LEU A 33 1.74 5.33 -13.40
N ARG A 34 1.88 4.07 -13.78
CA ARG A 34 2.57 3.68 -15.01
C ARG A 34 1.60 3.03 -15.97
N LEU A 35 1.46 3.61 -17.16
CA LEU A 35 0.60 3.12 -18.25
C LEU A 35 1.47 2.71 -19.44
N PHE A 36 1.11 1.62 -20.10
CA PHE A 36 1.82 1.10 -21.27
C PHE A 36 0.86 0.38 -22.22
N PRO A 37 1.16 0.34 -23.53
CA PRO A 37 0.33 -0.38 -24.48
C PRO A 37 0.45 -1.88 -24.26
N ILE A 38 -0.68 -2.58 -24.24
CA ILE A 38 -0.77 -4.05 -24.26
C ILE A 38 -1.57 -4.50 -25.48
N ARG A 39 -1.42 -5.77 -25.84
CA ARG A 39 -2.23 -6.39 -26.89
C ARG A 39 -3.43 -7.08 -26.25
N GLY A 40 -4.65 -6.65 -26.60
CA GLY A 40 -5.88 -7.32 -26.18
C GLY A 40 -6.08 -8.65 -26.90
N GLU A 41 -7.01 -9.47 -26.40
CA GLU A 41 -7.38 -10.76 -27.00
C GLU A 41 -7.88 -10.63 -28.45
N ASP A 42 -8.45 -9.48 -28.80
CA ASP A 42 -8.91 -9.14 -30.14
C ASP A 42 -7.79 -8.64 -31.10
N GLY A 43 -6.54 -8.64 -30.63
CA GLY A 43 -5.38 -8.15 -31.38
C GLY A 43 -5.28 -6.63 -31.48
N ARG A 44 -6.17 -5.86 -30.84
CA ARG A 44 -6.08 -4.40 -30.77
C ARG A 44 -5.14 -3.94 -29.66
N ILE A 45 -4.68 -2.69 -29.76
CA ILE A 45 -3.93 -2.05 -28.68
C ILE A 45 -4.92 -1.64 -27.60
N ALA A 46 -4.68 -2.12 -26.39
CA ALA A 46 -5.34 -1.66 -25.17
C ALA A 46 -4.31 -0.95 -24.27
N VAL A 47 -4.80 -0.26 -23.25
CA VAL A 47 -3.96 0.36 -22.22
C VAL A 47 -3.87 -0.61 -21.04
N GLY A 48 -2.67 -1.10 -20.78
CA GLY A 48 -2.32 -1.74 -19.51
C GLY A 48 -1.67 -0.73 -18.57
N GLY A 49 -1.52 -1.13 -17.32
CA GLY A 49 -0.82 -0.33 -16.32
C GLY A 49 -1.51 -0.30 -14.97
N GLY A 50 -0.84 0.35 -14.02
CA GLY A 50 -1.29 0.42 -12.64
C GLY A 50 -0.33 1.21 -11.75
N PRO A 51 -0.60 1.21 -10.44
CA PRO A 51 0.34 1.68 -9.42
C PRO A 51 1.70 1.00 -9.58
N SER A 52 2.75 1.81 -9.64
CA SER A 52 4.13 1.39 -9.87
C SER A 52 5.04 2.00 -8.83
N PHE A 53 5.87 1.15 -8.23
CA PHE A 53 6.88 1.52 -7.27
C PHE A 53 8.16 0.67 -7.47
N GLY A 54 8.56 0.54 -8.74
CA GLY A 54 9.64 -0.36 -9.16
C GLY A 54 9.13 -1.76 -9.53
N ALA A 55 9.98 -2.53 -10.21
CA ALA A 55 9.62 -3.81 -10.81
C ALA A 55 9.15 -4.86 -9.79
N GLU A 56 9.72 -4.85 -8.57
CA GLU A 56 9.32 -5.78 -7.51
C GLU A 56 7.89 -5.49 -7.02
N PHE A 57 7.54 -4.22 -6.86
CA PHE A 57 6.17 -3.83 -6.47
C PHE A 57 5.16 -4.13 -7.59
N GLU A 58 5.54 -3.90 -8.85
CA GLU A 58 4.72 -4.24 -10.02
C GLU A 58 4.43 -5.76 -10.06
N ALA A 59 5.45 -6.60 -9.85
CA ALA A 59 5.27 -8.06 -9.80
C ALA A 59 4.33 -8.51 -8.67
N LEU A 60 4.39 -7.86 -7.50
CA LEU A 60 3.46 -8.15 -6.39
C LEU A 60 2.04 -7.69 -6.68
N MET A 61 1.85 -6.60 -7.43
CA MET A 61 0.52 -6.16 -7.87
C MET A 61 -0.11 -7.17 -8.84
N ASP A 62 0.68 -7.72 -9.75
CA ASP A 62 0.25 -8.79 -10.65
C ASP A 62 -0.08 -10.06 -9.85
N GLU A 63 0.81 -10.47 -8.93
CA GLU A 63 0.59 -11.61 -8.03
C GLU A 63 -0.70 -11.45 -7.20
N LEU A 64 -0.98 -10.25 -6.67
CA LEU A 64 -2.19 -9.95 -5.91
C LEU A 64 -3.47 -10.01 -6.76
N SER A 65 -3.35 -9.66 -8.04
CA SER A 65 -4.45 -9.64 -9.00
C SER A 65 -4.81 -11.05 -9.47
N ASP A 66 -3.80 -11.90 -9.63
CA ASP A 66 -3.96 -13.31 -10.01
C ASP A 66 -4.29 -14.22 -8.81
N CYS A 67 -4.06 -13.75 -7.58
CA CYS A 67 -4.30 -14.50 -6.36
C CYS A 67 -5.80 -14.71 -6.08
N ASP A 68 -6.19 -15.97 -5.85
CA ASP A 68 -7.55 -16.36 -5.48
C ASP A 68 -8.08 -15.52 -4.31
N LEU A 69 -9.30 -14.98 -4.46
CA LEU A 69 -9.97 -14.18 -3.45
C LEU A 69 -10.25 -14.97 -2.15
N GLU A 70 -10.38 -16.30 -2.24
CA GLU A 70 -10.64 -17.16 -1.09
C GLU A 70 -9.35 -17.54 -0.34
N ASP A 71 -8.18 -17.44 -0.98
CA ASP A 71 -6.88 -17.71 -0.36
C ASP A 71 -6.40 -16.50 0.47
N THR A 72 -7.06 -16.31 1.60
CA THR A 72 -6.78 -15.20 2.52
C THR A 72 -5.30 -15.17 2.98
N PRO A 73 -4.66 -16.30 3.37
CA PRO A 73 -3.24 -16.30 3.75
C PRO A 73 -2.29 -15.86 2.63
N ALA A 74 -2.50 -16.33 1.39
CA ALA A 74 -1.66 -15.92 0.26
C ALA A 74 -1.80 -14.42 -0.03
N ARG A 75 -3.04 -13.92 -0.06
CA ARG A 75 -3.32 -12.49 -0.26
C ARG A 75 -2.67 -11.62 0.81
N LEU A 76 -2.77 -12.02 2.08
CA LEU A 76 -2.13 -11.31 3.18
C LEU A 76 -0.60 -11.31 3.03
N THR A 77 -0.01 -12.44 2.65
CA THR A 77 1.45 -12.52 2.41
C THR A 77 1.91 -11.51 1.36
N ILE A 78 1.18 -11.39 0.25
CA ILE A 78 1.48 -10.43 -0.81
C ILE A 78 1.35 -8.99 -0.30
N GLN A 79 0.27 -8.67 0.42
CA GLN A 79 0.05 -7.35 1.00
C GLN A 79 1.13 -6.94 2.01
N PHE A 80 1.60 -7.87 2.84
CA PHE A 80 2.72 -7.63 3.77
C PHE A 80 4.01 -7.29 3.01
N ARG A 81 4.32 -8.06 1.96
CA ARG A 81 5.50 -7.80 1.12
C ARG A 81 5.43 -6.42 0.47
N MET A 82 4.26 -6.06 -0.08
CA MET A 82 4.04 -4.73 -0.66
C MET A 82 4.21 -3.61 0.36
N ALA A 83 3.60 -3.73 1.54
CA ALA A 83 3.71 -2.73 2.60
C ALA A 83 5.16 -2.56 3.09
N ALA A 84 5.89 -3.67 3.24
CA ALA A 84 7.29 -3.66 3.61
C ALA A 84 8.15 -2.93 2.56
N LEU A 85 7.94 -3.15 1.26
CA LEU A 85 8.67 -2.44 0.21
C LEU A 85 8.48 -0.92 0.27
N LEU A 86 7.24 -0.47 0.51
CA LEU A 86 6.95 0.96 0.66
C LEU A 86 7.63 1.56 1.90
N LEU A 87 7.61 0.84 3.03
CA LEU A 87 8.28 1.28 4.26
C LEU A 87 9.80 1.33 4.09
N LEU A 88 10.43 0.27 3.58
CA LEU A 88 11.88 0.17 3.39
C LEU A 88 12.43 1.19 2.37
N ARG A 89 11.57 1.73 1.50
CA ARG A 89 11.96 2.83 0.63
C ARG A 89 12.12 4.14 1.38
N ASN A 90 11.23 4.43 2.33
CA ASN A 90 11.22 5.67 3.09
C ASN A 90 12.08 5.61 4.35
N TYR A 91 12.29 4.43 4.93
CA TYR A 91 12.85 4.26 6.27
C TYR A 91 13.94 3.20 6.31
N ASP A 92 14.90 3.41 7.21
CA ASP A 92 15.92 2.43 7.54
C ASP A 92 15.42 1.52 8.65
N LEU A 93 14.72 0.46 8.27
CA LEU A 93 14.07 -0.49 9.19
C LEU A 93 14.76 -1.85 9.13
N SER A 94 14.89 -2.49 10.28
CA SER A 94 15.25 -3.89 10.39
C SER A 94 14.04 -4.81 10.21
N ASP A 95 14.27 -6.10 9.98
CA ASP A 95 13.21 -7.11 9.94
C ASP A 95 12.40 -7.16 11.24
N ARG A 96 13.04 -6.86 12.38
CA ARG A 96 12.37 -6.76 13.68
C ARG A 96 11.41 -5.57 13.71
N ASP A 97 11.85 -4.41 13.21
CA ASP A 97 10.99 -3.23 13.15
C ASP A 97 9.79 -3.49 12.23
N LEU A 98 10.01 -4.11 11.07
CA LEU A 98 8.92 -4.51 10.17
C LEU A 98 7.92 -5.46 10.83
N ARG A 99 8.39 -6.42 11.62
CA ARG A 99 7.51 -7.33 12.39
C ARG A 99 6.64 -6.57 13.40
N ASP A 100 7.20 -5.57 14.06
CA ASP A 100 6.49 -4.77 15.08
C ASP A 100 5.53 -3.76 14.42
N LEU A 101 5.85 -3.28 13.21
CA LEU A 101 5.04 -2.32 12.47
C LEU A 101 3.91 -2.96 11.65
N LEU A 102 4.18 -4.10 11.01
CA LEU A 102 3.23 -4.83 10.19
C LEU A 102 2.72 -6.03 10.98
N ILE A 103 1.79 -5.79 11.89
CA ILE A 103 1.15 -6.84 12.68
C ILE A 103 -0.34 -6.92 12.36
N ILE A 104 -0.86 -8.14 12.29
CA ILE A 104 -2.29 -8.41 12.39
C ILE A 104 -2.52 -9.06 13.73
N ASP A 105 -3.23 -8.35 14.61
CA ASP A 105 -3.67 -8.86 15.91
C ASP A 105 -5.20 -8.95 15.90
N ALA A 106 -5.72 -10.14 16.20
CA ALA A 106 -7.16 -10.40 16.21
C ALA A 106 -7.86 -9.79 17.43
N GLU A 107 -7.12 -9.52 18.51
CA GLU A 107 -7.65 -8.88 19.73
C GLU A 107 -7.64 -7.35 19.62
N ASP A 108 -6.92 -6.81 18.63
CA ASP A 108 -6.84 -5.39 18.36
C ASP A 108 -7.99 -4.93 17.45
N GLN A 109 -8.95 -4.23 18.04
CA GLN A 109 -10.16 -3.78 17.37
C GLN A 109 -9.89 -2.79 16.22
N GLU A 110 -8.75 -2.08 16.23
CA GLU A 110 -8.35 -1.10 15.22
C GLU A 110 -7.47 -1.72 14.12
N CYS A 111 -7.02 -2.96 14.28
CA CYS A 111 -6.17 -3.66 13.32
C CYS A 111 -6.77 -3.67 11.91
N ARG A 112 -8.08 -3.95 11.79
CA ARG A 112 -8.78 -3.94 10.51
C ARG A 112 -8.72 -2.56 9.85
N GLU A 113 -8.89 -1.49 10.60
CA GLU A 113 -8.90 -0.12 10.07
C GLU A 113 -7.50 0.30 9.61
N ARG A 114 -6.45 -0.03 10.38
CA ARG A 114 -5.05 0.19 9.99
C ARG A 114 -4.71 -0.52 8.68
N TRP A 115 -5.05 -1.79 8.55
CA TRP A 115 -4.79 -2.54 7.31
C TRP A 115 -5.62 -2.04 6.12
N GLN A 116 -6.82 -1.53 6.34
CA GLN A 116 -7.56 -0.83 5.27
C GLN A 116 -6.84 0.44 4.82
N ALA A 117 -6.28 1.22 5.73
CA ALA A 117 -5.53 2.43 5.39
C ALA A 117 -4.24 2.09 4.63
N ILE A 118 -3.49 1.07 5.06
CA ILE A 118 -2.31 0.56 4.36
C ILE A 118 -2.68 0.10 2.94
N ASN A 119 -3.73 -0.71 2.79
CA ASN A 119 -4.20 -1.18 1.47
C ASN A 119 -4.61 -0.04 0.53
N ARG A 120 -5.22 1.03 1.04
CA ARG A 120 -5.54 2.22 0.24
C ARG A 120 -4.27 2.95 -0.23
N ALA A 121 -3.30 3.12 0.66
CA ALA A 121 -2.01 3.74 0.33
C ALA A 121 -1.25 2.93 -0.74
N MET A 122 -1.18 1.61 -0.58
CA MET A 122 -0.52 0.71 -1.53
C MET A 122 -1.14 0.73 -2.92
N THR A 123 -2.46 0.88 -3.02
CA THR A 123 -3.18 0.88 -4.31
C THR A 123 -3.32 2.27 -4.93
N GLY A 124 -2.79 3.32 -4.29
CA GLY A 124 -2.97 4.70 -4.72
C GLY A 124 -4.42 5.19 -4.69
N ARG A 125 -5.32 4.45 -4.02
CA ARG A 125 -6.74 4.81 -3.88
C ARG A 125 -6.88 5.85 -2.77
N VAL A 126 -6.78 7.12 -3.12
CA VAL A 126 -7.17 8.23 -2.23
C VAL A 126 -8.70 8.22 -2.07
N PRO A 127 -9.28 8.37 -0.86
CA PRO A 127 -10.71 8.54 -0.71
C PRO A 127 -11.19 9.69 -1.60
N LYS A 128 -12.23 9.44 -2.39
CA LYS A 128 -12.96 10.52 -3.06
C LYS A 128 -13.45 11.45 -1.94
N PRO A 129 -13.17 12.76 -1.94
CA PRO A 129 -13.78 13.65 -0.97
C PRO A 129 -15.30 13.48 -1.08
N SER A 130 -15.95 13.18 0.05
CA SER A 130 -17.40 13.07 0.10
C SER A 130 -18.00 14.33 -0.49
N ALA A 131 -18.86 14.17 -1.48
CA ALA A 131 -19.62 15.28 -2.02
C ALA A 131 -20.64 15.69 -0.96
N ASP A 132 -20.24 16.56 -0.02
CA ASP A 132 -21.19 17.43 0.69
C ASP A 132 -21.68 18.49 -0.30
N GLY A 133 -22.44 18.03 -1.30
CA GLY A 133 -23.28 18.87 -2.11
C GLY A 133 -24.50 19.22 -1.29
N SER A 134 -24.42 20.34 -0.57
CA SER A 134 -25.61 21.06 -0.13
C SER A 134 -26.52 21.30 -1.33
N ALA A 135 -27.53 20.45 -1.50
CA ALA A 135 -28.68 20.76 -2.31
C ALA A 135 -29.65 21.57 -1.44
N ALA A 136 -29.50 22.90 -1.49
CA ALA A 136 -30.62 23.82 -1.31
C ALA A 136 -30.94 24.37 -2.70
N PRO A 137 -32.23 24.41 -3.07
CA PRO A 137 -33.02 25.60 -2.74
C PRO A 137 -34.33 25.30 -2.00
#